data_AF-A0A3D2MND5-F1
#
_entry.id   AF-A0A3D2MND5-F1
#
_cell.length_a   1.000
_cell.length_b   1.000
_cell.length_c   1.000
_cell.angle_alpha   90.00
_cell.angle_beta   90.00
_cell.angle_gamma   90.00
#
_symmetry.space_group_name_H-M   'P 1'
#
loop_
_entity.id
_entity.type
_entity.pdbx_description
1 polymer ?
#
loop_
_entity_poly.entity_id
_entity_poly.type
_entity_poly.pdbx_seq_one_letter_code
_entity_poly.pdbx_strand_id
1 'polypeptide(L)'
;MVTLKRENGKTATPTTAQQLGSIIKSARDIMRKDKGLNGDLDRLPMLTWIMFLKFLDDMEYIREEEANMAGERFRPALEAPYRWRDWASDESGITGPDLITFINNDEFVWPDGSRTPGLFAYLRNLQGAEGGDRRTVIATVFRGTVNRMINGYLLRDIINKINGIHFTSSDEIHTLGHLYELSLIH
;
A
#
# COMPACT_ATOMS: atom_id res chain seq x y z
N MET A 1 -1.47 -28.63 29.67
CA MET A 1 -0.72 -27.37 29.83
C MET A 1 0.17 -27.23 28.60
N VAL A 2 -0.33 -26.56 27.55
CA VAL A 2 0.38 -26.42 26.26
C VAL A 2 1.13 -25.10 26.30
N THR A 3 2.46 -25.17 26.33
CA THR A 3 3.34 -24.01 26.28
C THR A 3 3.33 -23.42 24.87
N LEU A 4 2.56 -22.34 24.67
CA LEU A 4 2.64 -21.51 23.46
C LEU A 4 4.01 -20.81 23.45
N LYS A 5 4.88 -21.30 22.57
CA LYS A 5 6.16 -20.68 22.24
C LYS A 5 5.84 -19.38 21.49
N ARG A 6 5.96 -18.24 22.17
CA ARG A 6 5.92 -16.92 21.52
C ARG A 6 7.07 -16.86 20.51
N GLU A 7 6.75 -16.79 19.22
CA GLU A 7 7.73 -16.35 18.23
C GLU A 7 7.96 -14.85 18.45
N ASN A 8 9.19 -14.51 18.85
CA ASN A 8 9.65 -13.15 19.00
C ASN A 8 9.34 -12.35 17.74
N GLY A 9 8.52 -11.31 17.87
CA GLY A 9 8.44 -10.22 16.91
C GLY A 9 9.84 -9.63 16.73
N LYS A 10 10.49 -9.99 15.62
CA LYS A 10 11.66 -9.27 15.15
C LYS A 10 11.17 -7.87 14.82
N THR A 11 11.44 -6.90 15.71
CA THR A 11 11.34 -5.48 15.36
C THR A 11 12.28 -5.26 14.19
N ALA A 12 11.73 -5.23 12.98
CA ALA A 12 12.50 -5.01 11.78
C ALA A 12 13.18 -3.63 11.90
N THR A 13 14.46 -3.57 11.56
CA THR A 13 15.23 -2.32 11.62
C THR A 13 14.54 -1.28 10.73
N PRO A 14 14.35 -0.02 11.21
CA PRO A 14 13.84 1.05 10.37
C PRO A 14 14.61 1.16 9.07
N THR A 15 13.89 1.37 7.98
CA THR A 15 14.49 1.60 6.67
C THR A 15 15.16 2.96 6.67
N THR A 16 16.48 2.99 6.43
CA THR A 16 17.21 4.25 6.35
C THR A 16 16.85 5.02 5.08
N ALA A 17 17.07 6.34 5.06
CA ALA A 17 16.86 7.16 3.87
C ALA A 17 17.64 6.65 2.63
N GLN A 18 18.85 6.10 2.85
CA GLN A 18 19.64 5.49 1.78
C GLN A 18 19.01 4.20 1.25
N GLN A 19 18.49 3.34 2.13
CA GLN A 19 17.79 2.12 1.74
C GLN A 19 16.49 2.45 0.99
N LEU A 20 15.73 3.44 1.48
CA LEU A 20 14.53 3.92 0.82
C LEU A 20 14.82 4.43 -0.59
N GLY A 21 15.86 5.27 -0.75
CA GLY A 21 16.28 5.76 -2.07
C GLY A 21 16.68 4.63 -3.03
N SER A 22 17.34 3.59 -2.53
CA SER A 22 17.70 2.40 -3.31
C SER A 22 16.46 1.60 -3.75
N ILE A 23 15.50 1.41 -2.85
CA ILE A 23 14.24 0.70 -3.14
C ILE A 23 13.43 1.48 -4.19
N ILE A 24 13.27 2.79 -4.01
CA ILE A 24 12.58 3.66 -4.98
C ILE A 24 13.27 3.59 -6.35
N LYS A 25 14.59 3.69 -6.40
CA LYS A 25 15.35 3.57 -7.66
C LYS A 25 15.11 2.22 -8.33
N SER A 26 15.18 1.13 -7.56
CA SER A 26 14.94 -0.22 -8.06
C SER A 26 13.51 -0.43 -8.56
N ALA A 27 12.51 0.14 -7.88
CA ALA A 27 11.13 0.11 -8.33
C ALA A 27 10.94 0.89 -9.65
N ARG A 28 11.57 2.07 -9.80
CA ARG A 28 11.58 2.82 -11.07
C ARG A 28 12.23 2.03 -12.20
N ASP A 29 13.31 1.30 -11.92
CA ASP A 29 13.98 0.43 -12.90
C ASP A 29 13.08 -0.71 -13.38
N ILE A 30 12.25 -1.27 -12.51
CA ILE A 30 11.23 -2.27 -12.91
C ILE A 30 10.15 -1.61 -13.77
N MET A 31 9.64 -0.45 -13.36
CA MET A 31 8.63 0.29 -14.12
C MET A 31 9.07 0.64 -15.54
N ARG A 32 10.37 0.83 -15.79
CA ARG A 32 10.93 1.06 -17.15
C ARG A 32 10.70 -0.12 -18.10
N LYS A 33 10.45 -1.32 -17.58
CA LYS A 33 10.18 -2.53 -18.38
C LYS A 33 8.70 -2.67 -18.77
N ASP A 34 7.81 -1.91 -18.12
CA ASP A 34 6.38 -1.95 -18.40
C ASP A 34 6.04 -1.06 -19.60
N LYS A 35 5.40 -1.65 -20.62
CA LYS A 35 5.04 -0.93 -21.87
C LYS A 35 3.89 0.07 -21.69
N GLY A 36 3.17 0.02 -20.56
CA GLY A 36 2.11 0.95 -20.20
C GLY A 36 2.60 2.29 -19.65
N LEU A 37 3.91 2.45 -19.37
CA LEU A 37 4.47 3.65 -18.75
C LEU A 37 5.44 4.39 -19.68
N ASN A 38 5.12 5.63 -20.04
CA ASN A 38 5.91 6.49 -20.92
C ASN A 38 6.68 7.57 -20.13
N GLY A 39 7.82 7.17 -19.57
CA GLY A 39 8.70 8.11 -18.87
C GLY A 39 8.30 8.35 -17.42
N ASP A 40 8.96 9.31 -16.76
CA ASP A 40 8.81 9.50 -15.31
C ASP A 40 7.48 10.13 -14.91
N LEU A 41 6.81 10.84 -15.82
CA LEU A 41 5.47 11.39 -15.62
C LEU A 41 4.42 10.31 -15.34
N ASP A 42 4.58 9.11 -15.89
CA ASP A 42 3.69 7.97 -15.60
C ASP A 42 4.17 7.17 -14.38
N ARG A 43 5.48 7.12 -14.10
CA ARG A 43 6.07 6.30 -13.02
C ARG A 43 5.89 6.90 -11.64
N LEU A 44 6.01 8.22 -11.52
CA LEU A 44 5.86 8.89 -10.22
C LEU A 44 4.47 8.64 -9.61
N PRO A 45 3.35 8.88 -10.31
CA PRO A 45 2.02 8.56 -9.78
C PRO A 45 1.88 7.10 -9.37
N MET A 46 2.48 6.17 -10.12
CA MET A 46 2.47 4.74 -9.81
C MET A 46 3.16 4.43 -8.48
N LEU A 47 4.33 5.02 -8.23
CA LEU A 47 5.01 4.86 -6.94
C LEU A 47 4.23 5.52 -5.82
N THR A 48 3.66 6.70 -6.06
CA THR A 48 2.96 7.47 -5.03
C THR A 48 1.81 6.67 -4.42
N TRP A 49 0.93 6.06 -5.23
CA TRP A 49 -0.21 5.33 -4.66
C TRP A 49 0.19 4.02 -3.97
N ILE A 50 1.21 3.30 -4.49
CA ILE A 50 1.69 2.05 -3.88
C ILE A 50 2.32 2.36 -2.51
N MET A 51 3.19 3.38 -2.46
CA MET A 51 3.81 3.85 -1.22
C MET A 51 2.76 4.37 -0.24
N PHE A 52 1.74 5.08 -0.72
CA PHE A 52 0.65 5.58 0.11
C PHE A 52 -0.10 4.44 0.81
N LEU A 53 -0.45 3.35 0.09
CA LEU A 53 -1.14 2.22 0.70
C LEU A 53 -0.27 1.45 1.71
N LYS A 54 1.02 1.26 1.40
CA LYS A 54 1.97 0.66 2.36
C LYS A 54 2.05 1.48 3.64
N PHE A 55 2.27 2.79 3.49
CA PHE A 55 2.39 3.70 4.60
C PHE A 55 1.10 3.76 5.42
N LEU A 56 -0.06 3.82 4.76
CA LEU A 56 -1.35 3.81 5.42
C LEU A 56 -1.52 2.56 6.30
N ASP A 57 -1.21 1.37 5.79
CA ASP A 57 -1.39 0.13 6.57
C ASP A 57 -0.43 0.01 7.75
N ASP A 58 0.84 0.45 7.60
CA ASP A 58 1.80 0.51 8.70
C ASP A 58 1.28 1.43 9.83
N MET A 59 0.71 2.58 9.46
CA MET A 59 0.11 3.52 10.42
C MET A 59 -1.11 2.94 11.11
N GLU A 60 -1.97 2.26 10.36
CA GLU A 60 -3.15 1.61 10.93
C GLU A 60 -2.74 0.46 11.88
N TYR A 61 -1.63 -0.25 11.60
CA TYR A 61 -1.08 -1.26 12.50
C TYR A 61 -0.67 -0.66 13.85
N ILE A 62 0.09 0.44 13.84
CA ILE A 62 0.53 1.11 15.08
C ILE A 62 -0.68 1.59 15.90
N ARG A 63 -1.66 2.22 15.24
CA ARG A 63 -2.88 2.71 15.89
C ARG A 63 -3.75 1.58 16.46
N GLU A 64 -3.83 0.46 15.76
CA GLU A 64 -4.53 -0.74 16.23
C GLU A 64 -3.89 -1.27 17.52
N GLU A 65 -2.56 -1.34 17.56
CA GLU A 65 -1.81 -1.73 18.76
C GLU A 65 -2.00 -0.74 19.92
N GLU A 66 -1.92 0.58 19.66
CA GLU A 66 -2.12 1.63 20.66
C GLU A 66 -3.53 1.59 21.26
N ALA A 67 -4.56 1.48 20.42
CA ALA A 67 -5.95 1.38 20.87
C ALA A 67 -6.18 0.10 21.69
N ASN A 68 -5.59 -1.03 21.28
CA ASN A 68 -5.66 -2.29 22.03
C ASN A 68 -5.00 -2.15 23.41
N MET A 69 -3.84 -1.50 23.50
CA MET A 69 -3.18 -1.22 24.77
C MET A 69 -3.98 -0.25 25.66
N ALA A 70 -4.65 0.72 25.06
CA ALA A 70 -5.52 1.67 25.78
C ALA A 70 -6.90 1.09 26.14
N GLY A 71 -7.27 -0.08 25.60
CA GLY A 71 -8.61 -0.66 25.75
C GLY A 71 -9.69 0.09 24.98
N GLU A 72 -9.30 0.83 23.95
CA GLU A 72 -10.18 1.64 23.11
C GLU A 72 -10.68 0.86 21.88
N ARG A 73 -11.82 1.28 21.32
CA ARG A 73 -12.32 0.71 20.07
C ARG A 73 -11.56 1.30 18.89
N PHE A 74 -10.84 0.46 18.16
CA PHE A 74 -10.22 0.84 16.90
C PHE A 74 -11.17 0.60 15.73
N ARG A 75 -11.26 1.58 14.82
CA ARG A 75 -11.96 1.43 13.53
C ARG A 75 -10.94 1.65 12.41
N PRO A 76 -10.67 0.62 11.58
CA PRO A 76 -9.67 0.74 10.52
C PRO A 76 -10.17 1.65 9.39
N ALA A 77 -9.23 2.31 8.72
CA ALA A 77 -9.49 3.10 7.52
C ALA A 77 -9.92 2.22 6.35
N LEU A 78 -9.24 1.09 6.19
CA LEU A 78 -9.48 0.07 5.17
C LEU A 78 -9.84 -1.24 5.85
N GLU A 79 -10.90 -1.88 5.40
CA GLU A 79 -11.32 -3.20 5.88
C GLU A 79 -10.66 -4.31 5.06
N ALA A 80 -10.60 -5.51 5.62
CA ALA A 80 -10.18 -6.68 4.85
C ALA A 80 -11.16 -6.93 3.68
N PRO A 81 -10.68 -7.34 2.49
CA PRO A 81 -9.31 -7.73 2.16
C PRO A 81 -8.47 -6.60 1.50
N TYR A 82 -8.77 -5.33 1.74
CA TYR A 82 -8.17 -4.19 1.02
C TYR A 82 -6.96 -3.57 1.71
N ARG A 83 -6.62 -4.00 2.93
CA ARG A 83 -5.42 -3.53 3.64
C ARG A 83 -4.19 -4.10 2.97
N TRP A 84 -3.08 -3.36 3.01
CA TRP A 84 -1.81 -3.82 2.42
C TRP A 84 -1.42 -5.21 2.94
N ARG A 85 -1.55 -5.44 4.26
CA ARG A 85 -1.32 -6.74 4.89
C ARG A 85 -2.14 -7.92 4.33
N ASP A 86 -3.28 -7.66 3.69
CA ASP A 86 -4.18 -8.73 3.21
C ASP A 86 -3.85 -9.20 1.79
N TRP A 87 -3.47 -8.29 0.87
CA TRP A 87 -3.29 -8.62 -0.55
C TRP A 87 -1.87 -8.40 -1.08
N ALA A 88 -1.07 -7.58 -0.40
CA ALA A 88 0.25 -7.14 -0.87
C ALA A 88 1.43 -7.73 -0.06
N SER A 89 1.20 -8.14 1.20
CA SER A 89 2.27 -8.59 2.11
C SER A 89 2.85 -9.96 1.80
N ASP A 90 2.04 -10.88 1.26
CA ASP A 90 2.49 -12.18 0.79
C ASP A 90 3.23 -12.04 -0.54
N GLU A 91 4.53 -12.36 -0.54
CA GLU A 91 5.38 -12.32 -1.73
C GLU A 91 4.86 -13.23 -2.86
N SER A 92 4.14 -14.30 -2.49
CA SER A 92 3.51 -15.27 -3.39
C SER A 92 2.03 -15.00 -3.67
N GLY A 93 1.51 -13.86 -3.22
CA GLY A 93 0.12 -13.46 -3.40
C GLY A 93 -0.25 -13.15 -4.86
N ILE A 94 -1.46 -12.62 -5.05
CA ILE A 94 -2.07 -12.33 -6.36
C ILE A 94 -1.10 -11.61 -7.34
N THR A 95 -0.94 -12.11 -8.56
CA THR A 95 0.04 -11.58 -9.52
C THR A 95 -0.51 -11.61 -10.95
N GLY A 96 0.26 -11.10 -11.92
CA GLY A 96 -0.09 -11.20 -13.33
C GLY A 96 -1.43 -10.55 -13.68
N PRO A 97 -2.21 -11.12 -14.61
CA PRO A 97 -3.50 -10.56 -15.03
C PRO A 97 -4.50 -10.37 -13.89
N ASP A 98 -4.48 -11.26 -12.89
CA ASP A 98 -5.40 -11.21 -11.75
C ASP A 98 -5.12 -9.97 -10.89
N LEU A 99 -3.84 -9.64 -10.66
CA LEU A 99 -3.47 -8.44 -9.91
C LEU A 99 -3.95 -7.17 -10.62
N ILE A 100 -3.80 -7.09 -11.94
CA ILE A 100 -4.29 -5.96 -12.73
C ILE A 100 -5.81 -5.86 -12.64
N THR A 101 -6.50 -6.99 -12.73
CA THR A 101 -7.96 -7.08 -12.62
C THR A 101 -8.42 -6.62 -11.23
N PHE A 102 -7.81 -7.13 -10.15
CA PHE A 102 -8.12 -6.74 -8.78
C PHE A 102 -7.93 -5.25 -8.55
N ILE A 103 -6.89 -4.63 -9.12
CA ILE A 103 -6.64 -3.20 -8.92
C ILE A 103 -7.61 -2.34 -9.72
N ASN A 104 -7.80 -2.66 -11.01
CA ASN A 104 -8.42 -1.75 -11.97
C ASN A 104 -9.93 -1.89 -12.11
N ASN A 105 -10.46 -3.11 -11.96
CA ASN A 105 -11.86 -3.39 -12.29
C ASN A 105 -12.80 -3.01 -11.15
N ASP A 106 -14.07 -2.82 -11.47
CA ASP A 106 -15.09 -2.54 -10.45
C ASP A 106 -15.38 -3.75 -9.57
N GLU A 107 -15.22 -4.97 -10.10
CA GLU A 107 -15.41 -6.24 -9.41
C GLU A 107 -14.21 -7.17 -9.66
N PHE A 108 -13.84 -7.94 -8.64
CA PHE A 108 -12.85 -9.00 -8.67
C PHE A 108 -13.46 -10.30 -8.13
N VAL A 109 -13.11 -11.42 -8.76
CA VAL A 109 -13.56 -12.76 -8.36
C VAL A 109 -12.34 -13.51 -7.85
N TRP A 110 -12.38 -13.90 -6.57
CA TRP A 110 -11.32 -14.67 -5.94
C TRP A 110 -11.34 -16.13 -6.43
N PRO A 111 -10.23 -16.88 -6.30
CA PRO A 111 -10.18 -18.29 -6.69
C PRO A 111 -11.20 -19.20 -6.00
N ASP A 112 -11.69 -18.80 -4.82
CA ASP A 112 -12.74 -19.51 -4.07
C ASP A 112 -14.16 -19.19 -4.58
N GLY A 113 -14.30 -18.32 -5.59
CA GLY A 113 -15.56 -17.89 -6.18
C GLY A 113 -16.22 -16.69 -5.47
N SER A 114 -15.64 -16.19 -4.38
CA SER A 114 -16.14 -14.98 -3.71
C SER A 114 -15.92 -13.74 -4.58
N ARG A 115 -16.81 -12.76 -4.45
CA ARG A 115 -16.79 -11.52 -5.24
C ARG A 115 -16.61 -10.33 -4.33
N THR A 116 -15.71 -9.45 -4.71
CA THR A 116 -15.47 -8.18 -4.01
C THR A 116 -15.34 -7.06 -5.04
N PRO A 117 -15.61 -5.80 -4.67
CA PRO A 117 -15.11 -4.68 -5.43
C PRO A 117 -13.60 -4.81 -5.73
N GLY A 118 -13.15 -4.27 -6.85
CA GLY A 118 -11.71 -4.09 -7.05
C GLY A 118 -11.15 -3.03 -6.11
N LEU A 119 -9.83 -3.02 -5.92
CA LEU A 119 -9.14 -2.15 -4.97
C LEU A 119 -9.45 -0.67 -5.22
N PHE A 120 -9.29 -0.18 -6.46
CA PHE A 120 -9.54 1.24 -6.73
C PHE A 120 -11.03 1.59 -6.63
N ALA A 121 -11.92 0.67 -7.01
CA ALA A 121 -13.35 0.85 -6.84
C ALA A 121 -13.73 0.95 -5.34
N TYR A 122 -13.17 0.09 -4.49
CA TYR A 122 -13.34 0.17 -3.04
C TYR A 122 -12.83 1.51 -2.48
N LEU A 123 -11.59 1.87 -2.80
CA LEU A 123 -10.95 3.08 -2.26
C LEU A 123 -11.72 4.36 -2.65
N ARG A 124 -12.18 4.47 -3.90
CA ARG A 124 -12.96 5.63 -4.40
C ARG A 124 -14.32 5.80 -3.74
N ASN A 125 -14.88 4.71 -3.23
CA ASN A 125 -16.21 4.66 -2.61
C ASN A 125 -16.17 4.66 -1.08
N LEU A 126 -15.00 4.81 -0.46
CA LEU A 126 -14.90 4.96 0.99
C LEU A 126 -15.72 6.17 1.46
N GLN A 127 -16.53 5.95 2.49
CA GLN A 127 -17.32 7.00 3.14
C GLN A 127 -16.85 7.17 4.57
N GLY A 128 -16.50 8.41 4.91
CA GLY A 128 -16.29 8.82 6.29
C GLY A 128 -17.59 8.81 7.08
N ALA A 129 -17.53 8.47 8.37
CA ALA A 129 -18.71 8.58 9.24
C ALA A 129 -19.03 10.04 9.59
N GLU A 130 -18.02 10.93 9.55
CA GLU A 130 -18.13 12.34 9.91
C GLU A 130 -17.27 13.22 8.98
N GLY A 131 -17.57 14.52 8.94
CA GLY A 131 -16.79 15.49 8.16
C GLY A 131 -15.35 15.55 8.67
N GLY A 132 -14.37 15.25 7.80
CA GLY A 132 -12.94 15.21 8.16
C GLY A 132 -12.37 13.80 8.40
N ASP A 133 -13.16 12.73 8.23
CA ASP A 133 -12.66 11.35 8.33
C ASP A 133 -11.59 11.03 7.28
N ARG A 134 -10.51 10.36 7.70
CA ARG A 134 -9.41 9.88 6.85
C ARG A 134 -9.89 9.12 5.61
N ARG A 135 -11.01 8.40 5.73
CA ARG A 135 -11.63 7.64 4.62
C ARG A 135 -12.06 8.54 3.47
N THR A 136 -12.58 9.74 3.77
CA THR A 136 -12.96 10.73 2.77
C THR A 136 -11.74 11.28 2.03
N VAL A 137 -10.61 11.46 2.73
CA VAL A 137 -9.35 11.89 2.11
C VAL A 137 -8.82 10.80 1.18
N ILE A 138 -8.79 9.55 1.64
CA ILE A 138 -8.39 8.39 0.81
C ILE A 138 -9.26 8.32 -0.46
N ALA A 139 -10.58 8.39 -0.32
CA ALA A 139 -11.49 8.40 -1.46
C ALA A 139 -11.19 9.52 -2.45
N THR A 140 -10.89 10.72 -1.95
CA THR A 140 -10.58 11.89 -2.78
C THR A 140 -9.29 11.68 -3.58
N VAL A 141 -8.23 11.17 -2.95
CA VAL A 141 -6.96 10.85 -3.62
C VAL A 141 -7.20 9.85 -4.74
N PHE A 142 -7.86 8.72 -4.44
CA PHE A 142 -8.03 7.62 -5.39
C PHE A 142 -9.05 7.89 -6.51
N ARG A 143 -9.86 8.95 -6.42
CA ARG A 143 -10.70 9.43 -7.55
C ARG A 143 -9.87 9.98 -8.70
N GLY A 144 -8.72 10.61 -8.41
CA GLY A 144 -7.77 11.10 -9.41
C GLY A 144 -6.69 10.08 -9.79
N THR A 145 -6.56 8.99 -9.04
CA THR A 145 -5.53 7.97 -9.27
C THR A 145 -5.99 6.93 -10.28
N VAL A 146 -5.11 6.59 -11.22
CA VAL A 146 -5.27 5.49 -12.16
C VAL A 146 -3.99 4.65 -12.19
N ASN A 147 -4.15 3.33 -12.26
CA ASN A 147 -3.03 2.43 -12.49
C ASN A 147 -2.81 2.32 -14.01
N ARG A 148 -1.60 2.64 -14.45
CA ARG A 148 -1.17 2.60 -15.85
C ARG A 148 -0.31 1.39 -16.19
N MET A 149 0.14 0.64 -15.18
CA MET A 149 0.89 -0.59 -15.43
C MET A 149 -0.03 -1.65 -16.01
N ILE A 150 0.43 -2.27 -17.10
CA ILE A 150 -0.30 -3.35 -17.77
C ILE A 150 0.26 -4.72 -17.42
N ASN A 151 1.48 -4.80 -16.90
CA ASN A 151 2.10 -6.05 -16.52
C ASN A 151 2.02 -6.27 -15.01
N GLY A 152 1.07 -7.10 -14.59
CA GLY A 152 0.87 -7.42 -13.18
C GLY A 152 2.03 -8.19 -12.53
N TYR A 153 2.88 -8.87 -13.30
CA TYR A 153 4.08 -9.50 -12.73
C TYR A 153 5.11 -8.43 -12.30
N LEU A 154 5.32 -7.41 -13.15
CA LEU A 154 6.20 -6.28 -12.80
C LEU A 154 5.62 -5.45 -11.65
N LEU A 155 4.30 -5.27 -11.62
CA LEU A 155 3.63 -4.60 -10.51
C LEU A 155 3.80 -5.36 -9.19
N ARG A 156 3.67 -6.69 -9.21
CA ARG A 156 3.97 -7.55 -8.04
C ARG A 156 5.42 -7.41 -7.58
N ASP A 157 6.39 -7.38 -8.49
CA ASP A 157 7.80 -7.18 -8.12
C ASP A 157 8.03 -5.84 -7.41
N ILE A 158 7.34 -4.77 -7.84
CA ILE A 158 7.40 -3.45 -7.19
C ILE A 158 6.75 -3.50 -5.82
N ILE A 159 5.57 -4.13 -5.70
CA ILE A 159 4.87 -4.30 -4.42
C ILE A 159 5.76 -5.05 -3.43
N ASN A 160 6.39 -6.15 -3.84
CA ASN A 160 7.27 -6.94 -2.96
C ASN A 160 8.48 -6.12 -2.49
N LYS A 161 9.06 -5.27 -3.36
CA LYS A 161 10.13 -4.35 -2.96
C LYS A 161 9.67 -3.32 -1.93
N ILE A 162 8.50 -2.72 -2.13
CA ILE A 162 7.93 -1.73 -1.22
C ILE A 162 7.48 -2.38 0.09
N ASN A 163 7.04 -3.63 0.06
CA ASN A 163 6.65 -4.39 1.24
C ASN A 163 7.81 -4.54 2.25
N GLY A 164 9.05 -4.65 1.75
CA GLY A 164 10.25 -4.72 2.58
C GLY A 164 10.64 -3.42 3.28
N ILE A 165 9.88 -2.33 3.08
CA ILE A 165 10.10 -1.07 3.79
C ILE A 165 9.43 -1.15 5.17
N HIS A 166 10.20 -0.83 6.20
CA HIS A 166 9.75 -0.70 7.58
C HIS A 166 9.94 0.75 8.04
N PHE A 167 8.83 1.44 8.33
CA PHE A 167 8.86 2.80 8.87
C PHE A 167 8.78 2.76 10.40
N THR A 168 9.42 3.73 11.07
CA THR A 168 9.18 3.99 12.50
C THR A 168 8.40 5.28 12.67
N SER A 169 7.76 5.45 13.84
CA SER A 169 6.87 6.58 14.11
C SER A 169 7.51 7.97 14.02
N SER A 170 8.84 8.03 14.18
CA SER A 170 9.61 9.28 14.08
C SER A 170 9.93 9.68 12.62
N ASP A 171 9.84 8.77 11.66
CA ASP A 171 10.21 9.00 10.26
C ASP A 171 9.03 9.46 9.38
N GLU A 172 7.81 9.42 9.92
CA GLU A 172 6.53 9.58 9.21
C GLU A 172 6.37 10.94 8.52
N ILE A 173 6.56 12.03 9.27
CA ILE A 173 6.30 13.39 8.79
C ILE A 173 7.39 13.85 7.81
N HIS A 174 8.64 13.48 8.09
CA HIS A 174 9.77 13.82 7.22
C HIS A 174 9.78 13.01 5.92
N THR A 175 9.40 11.73 5.95
CA THR A 175 9.39 10.89 4.75
C THR A 175 8.22 11.23 3.83
N LEU A 176 7.03 11.50 4.36
CA LEU A 176 5.92 12.01 3.56
C LEU A 176 6.26 13.38 2.96
N GLY A 177 6.82 14.30 3.76
CA GLY A 177 7.31 15.59 3.27
C GLY A 177 8.34 15.44 2.16
N HIS A 178 9.30 14.53 2.31
CA HIS A 178 10.35 14.26 1.33
C HIS A 178 9.82 13.56 0.06
N LEU A 179 8.84 12.66 0.17
CA LEU A 179 8.18 12.06 -1.00
C LEU A 179 7.35 13.09 -1.77
N TYR A 180 6.68 14.02 -1.05
CA TYR A 180 6.05 15.18 -1.67
C TYR A 180 7.08 16.09 -2.35
N GLU A 181 8.19 16.43 -1.69
CA GLU A 181 9.29 17.22 -2.29
C GLU A 181 9.91 16.54 -3.51
N LEU A 182 10.15 15.23 -3.47
CA LEU A 182 10.67 14.45 -4.61
C LEU A 182 9.70 14.38 -5.79
N SER A 183 8.39 14.55 -5.55
CA SER A 183 7.39 14.68 -6.62
C SER A 183 7.32 16.09 -7.21
N LEU A 184 7.84 17.09 -6.47
CA LEU A 184 7.87 18.51 -6.84
C LEU A 184 9.19 18.92 -7.51
N ILE A 185 10.30 18.22 -7.22
CA ILE A 185 11.61 18.52 -7.82
C ILE A 185 11.73 17.73 -9.13
N HIS A 186 11.58 18.47 -10.23
CA HIS A 186 11.78 18.03 -11.61
C HIS A 186 13.19 17.45 -11.87
#